data_AF-B4SGC2-F1
#
_entry.id   AF-B4SGC2-F1
#
_cell.length_a   1.000
_cell.length_b   1.000
_cell.length_c   1.000
_cell.angle_alpha   90.00
_cell.angle_beta   90.00
_cell.angle_gamma   90.00
#
_symmetry.space_group_name_H-M   'P 1'
#
loop_
_entity.id
_entity.type
_entity.pdbx_description
1 polymer ?
#
loop_
_entity_poly.entity_id
_entity_poly.type
_entity_poly.pdbx_seq_one_letter_code
_entity_poly.pdbx_strand_id
1 'polypeptide(L)'
;MKLVRILSAILLLLLVADIARYFVVPDVGRLVDENPAKTAFMESREAEWRRDGLIDKKIDQKWVSLDHVSQNLVKAVLIAEDDKFWQHEGFDYQAIERAIEKNILAKKFKMGGSTISQQLAKNLYLSPSKNPIRKIKEAILTWRLEKTLSKRRILELYVNVAEWGDGIFGIGQAARHYYGVSAARLTARQASRLAAILPNPILYSPKGSSRYVRNRSSIIYAIMRKRGVVVPDYREVMALTPDTTAVVDSVVIGIPENLMDQSLSSDSTTGKVSEGDGVQPAEKGESTTEVPAESGNNSTP
;
A
#
# COMPACT_ATOMS: atom_id res chain seq x y z
N MET A 1 46.36 14.85 1.62
CA MET A 1 45.88 13.70 0.82
C MET A 1 45.80 12.38 1.60
N LYS A 2 46.92 11.78 2.08
CA LYS A 2 46.91 10.44 2.74
C LYS A 2 45.84 10.31 3.85
N LEU A 3 45.80 11.25 4.80
CA LEU A 3 44.83 11.27 5.91
C LEU A 3 43.36 11.22 5.43
N VAL A 4 43.01 12.00 4.39
CA VAL A 4 41.64 12.02 3.83
C VAL A 4 41.25 10.65 3.28
N ARG A 5 42.16 9.96 2.57
CA ARG A 5 41.90 8.60 2.05
C ARG A 5 41.66 7.59 3.19
N ILE A 6 42.40 7.70 4.30
CA ILE A 6 42.22 6.86 5.49
C ILE A 6 40.86 7.13 6.13
N LEU A 7 40.49 8.40 6.33
CA LEU A 7 39.19 8.78 6.89
C LEU A 7 38.01 8.33 6.01
N SER A 8 38.11 8.45 4.68
CA SER A 8 37.10 7.94 3.74
C SER A 8 36.97 6.41 3.80
N ALA A 9 38.08 5.68 3.94
CA ALA A 9 38.06 4.23 4.07
C ALA A 9 37.42 3.78 5.39
N ILE A 10 37.71 4.47 6.51
CA ILE A 10 37.08 4.21 7.81
C ILE A 10 35.57 4.50 7.74
N LEU A 11 35.16 5.62 7.14
CA LEU A 11 33.74 5.96 6.99
C LEU A 11 32.99 4.93 6.13
N LEU A 12 33.61 4.44 5.05
CA LEU A 12 33.05 3.38 4.22
C LEU A 12 32.93 2.06 5.01
N LEU A 13 33.95 1.68 5.78
CA LEU A 13 33.93 0.48 6.62
C LEU A 13 32.81 0.54 7.67
N LEU A 14 32.62 1.69 8.32
CA LEU A 14 31.54 1.92 9.29
C LEU A 14 30.15 1.85 8.63
N LEU A 15 29.98 2.41 7.42
CA LEU A 15 28.75 2.30 6.65
C LEU A 15 28.45 0.85 6.25
N VAL A 16 29.47 0.11 5.79
CA VAL A 16 29.34 -1.31 5.47
C VAL A 16 28.96 -2.12 6.71
N ALA A 17 29.56 -1.86 7.87
CA ALA A 17 29.19 -2.52 9.13
C ALA A 17 27.75 -2.20 9.60
N ASP A 18 27.31 -0.94 9.48
CA ASP A 18 25.95 -0.50 9.81
C ASP A 18 24.87 -1.04 8.85
N ILE A 19 25.25 -1.45 7.63
CA ILE A 19 24.38 -2.23 6.74
C ILE A 19 24.47 -3.73 7.07
N ALA A 20 25.68 -4.29 7.18
CA ALA A 20 25.93 -5.72 7.38
C ALA A 20 25.25 -6.27 8.65
N ARG A 21 25.18 -5.48 9.73
CA ARG A 21 24.47 -5.89 10.95
C ARG A 21 22.99 -6.24 10.72
N TYR A 22 22.33 -5.71 9.69
CA TYR A 22 20.91 -6.01 9.41
C TYR A 22 20.66 -7.45 8.93
N PHE A 23 21.72 -8.17 8.51
CA PHE A 23 21.62 -9.61 8.23
C PHE A 23 21.43 -10.44 9.52
N VAL A 24 21.79 -9.91 10.69
CA VAL A 24 21.74 -10.62 11.98
C VAL A 24 20.73 -9.99 12.94
N VAL A 25 20.80 -8.67 13.16
CA VAL A 25 19.94 -7.92 14.09
C VAL A 25 19.01 -6.96 13.35
N PRO A 26 17.76 -6.74 13.80
CA PRO A 26 17.09 -7.39 14.93
C PRO A 26 16.80 -8.87 14.67
N ASP A 27 16.42 -9.57 15.72
CA ASP A 27 15.89 -10.93 15.65
C ASP A 27 14.48 -10.92 15.04
N VAL A 28 14.35 -11.53 13.86
CA VAL A 28 13.06 -11.72 13.17
C VAL A 28 12.43 -13.08 13.48
N GLY A 29 13.17 -14.02 14.08
CA GLY A 29 12.69 -15.37 14.39
C GLY A 29 11.58 -15.35 15.43
N ARG A 30 11.71 -14.47 16.43
CA ARG A 30 10.66 -14.21 17.44
C ARG A 30 9.30 -13.90 16.82
N LEU A 31 9.25 -13.23 15.67
CA LEU A 31 7.99 -12.85 15.03
C LEU A 31 7.17 -14.03 14.50
N VAL A 32 7.71 -15.25 14.49
CA VAL A 32 6.92 -16.47 14.23
C VAL A 32 5.76 -16.54 15.25
N ASP A 33 6.08 -16.44 16.55
CA ASP A 33 5.11 -16.64 17.65
C ASP A 33 4.84 -15.37 18.48
N GLU A 34 5.85 -14.50 18.68
CA GLU A 34 5.76 -13.27 19.48
C GLU A 34 5.15 -12.11 18.68
N ASN A 35 4.25 -11.35 19.31
CA ASN A 35 3.66 -10.14 18.73
C ASN A 35 4.45 -8.89 19.17
N PRO A 36 4.89 -8.01 18.25
CA PRO A 36 5.68 -6.82 18.58
C PRO A 36 4.80 -5.78 19.29
N ALA A 37 5.07 -5.55 20.59
CA ALA A 37 4.34 -4.61 21.43
C ALA A 37 4.59 -3.12 21.11
N LYS A 38 5.72 -2.81 20.45
CA LYS A 38 6.07 -1.48 19.94
C LYS A 38 7.01 -1.64 18.73
N THR A 39 6.98 -0.68 17.81
CA THR A 39 7.80 -0.69 16.59
C THR A 39 8.56 0.62 16.39
N ALA A 40 9.60 0.60 15.55
CA ALA A 40 10.36 1.80 15.21
C ALA A 40 9.50 2.90 14.55
N PHE A 41 8.41 2.54 13.84
CA PHE A 41 7.47 3.52 13.32
C PHE A 41 6.58 4.12 14.43
N MET A 42 6.09 3.30 15.37
CA MET A 42 5.37 3.76 16.56
C MET A 42 6.22 4.72 17.41
N GLU A 43 7.48 4.36 17.68
CA GLU A 43 8.44 5.23 18.37
C GLU A 43 8.65 6.56 17.64
N SER A 44 8.70 6.54 16.30
CA SER A 44 8.85 7.75 15.50
C SER A 44 7.65 8.69 15.60
N ARG A 45 6.43 8.16 15.76
CA ARG A 45 5.19 8.95 16.02
C ARG A 45 5.19 9.55 17.42
N GLU A 46 5.51 8.77 18.44
CA GLU A 46 5.61 9.31 19.81
C GLU A 46 6.70 10.39 19.91
N ALA A 47 7.80 10.24 19.16
CA ALA A 47 8.86 11.25 19.09
C ALA A 47 8.46 12.49 18.26
N GLU A 48 7.54 12.35 17.29
CA GLU A 48 6.92 13.45 16.54
C GLU A 48 6.02 14.27 17.47
N TRP A 49 5.04 13.63 18.10
CA TRP A 49 4.15 14.28 19.08
C TRP A 49 4.92 14.96 20.23
N ARG A 50 6.01 14.35 20.72
CA ARG A 50 6.87 14.95 21.76
C ARG A 50 7.65 16.19 21.27
N ARG A 51 7.97 16.32 19.99
CA ARG A 51 8.54 17.56 19.43
C ARG A 51 7.46 18.63 19.23
N ASP A 52 6.26 18.20 18.87
CA ASP A 52 5.11 19.07 18.60
C ASP A 52 4.36 19.51 19.88
N GLY A 53 4.87 19.16 21.07
CA GLY A 53 4.26 19.49 22.37
C GLY A 53 3.04 18.66 22.77
N LEU A 54 2.65 17.67 21.96
CA LEU A 54 1.44 16.85 22.12
C LEU A 54 1.66 15.68 23.12
N ILE A 55 2.06 16.01 24.35
CA ILE A 55 2.50 15.04 25.36
C ILE A 55 1.45 14.00 25.79
N ASP A 56 0.16 14.33 25.69
CA ASP A 56 -0.94 13.43 26.07
C ASP A 56 -1.30 12.40 24.98
N LYS A 57 -0.80 12.57 23.75
CA LYS A 57 -1.04 11.60 22.68
C LYS A 57 -0.34 10.27 22.96
N LYS A 58 -1.09 9.19 22.79
CA LYS A 58 -0.65 7.81 23.01
C LYS A 58 -1.08 6.96 21.83
N ILE A 59 -0.34 5.89 21.58
CA ILE A 59 -0.69 4.89 20.57
C ILE A 59 -1.75 3.96 21.16
N ASP A 60 -2.86 3.84 20.44
CA ASP A 60 -3.96 2.94 20.75
C ASP A 60 -3.90 1.77 19.77
N GLN A 61 -3.50 0.60 20.28
CA GLN A 61 -3.35 -0.63 19.51
C GLN A 61 -4.13 -1.77 20.16
N LYS A 62 -4.87 -2.51 19.33
CA LYS A 62 -5.49 -3.78 19.74
C LYS A 62 -5.16 -4.89 18.75
N TRP A 63 -4.32 -5.82 19.18
CA TRP A 63 -3.98 -7.01 18.40
C TRP A 63 -5.19 -7.92 18.18
N VAL A 64 -5.26 -8.53 17.01
CA VAL A 64 -6.20 -9.61 16.66
C VAL A 64 -5.48 -10.63 15.77
N SER A 65 -5.73 -11.93 15.96
CA SER A 65 -5.25 -12.93 14.99
C SER A 65 -6.00 -12.76 13.65
N LEU A 66 -5.39 -13.22 12.56
CA LEU A 66 -5.93 -13.07 11.20
C LEU A 66 -7.28 -13.76 11.04
N ASP A 67 -7.54 -14.82 11.79
CA ASP A 67 -8.81 -15.54 11.85
C ASP A 67 -9.96 -14.69 12.43
N HIS A 68 -9.60 -13.69 13.24
CA HIS A 68 -10.51 -12.67 13.78
C HIS A 68 -10.54 -11.39 12.94
N VAL A 69 -9.99 -11.41 11.72
CA VAL A 69 -10.05 -10.33 10.72
C VAL A 69 -10.98 -10.75 9.59
N SER A 70 -11.88 -9.84 9.17
CA SER A 70 -12.80 -10.12 8.06
C SER A 70 -12.04 -10.41 6.77
N GLN A 71 -12.39 -11.51 6.09
CA GLN A 71 -11.89 -11.85 4.74
C GLN A 71 -12.08 -10.70 3.75
N ASN A 72 -13.12 -9.88 3.93
CA ASN A 72 -13.34 -8.67 3.16
C ASN A 72 -12.17 -7.68 3.27
N LEU A 73 -11.62 -7.50 4.48
CA LEU A 73 -10.47 -6.62 4.69
C LEU A 73 -9.20 -7.23 4.14
N VAL A 74 -8.94 -8.52 4.40
CA VAL A 74 -7.79 -9.25 3.83
C VAL A 74 -7.74 -9.01 2.31
N LYS A 75 -8.87 -9.23 1.61
CA LYS A 75 -8.99 -9.00 0.17
C LYS A 75 -8.84 -7.51 -0.22
N ALA A 76 -9.41 -6.59 0.56
CA ALA A 76 -9.30 -5.15 0.29
C ALA A 76 -7.87 -4.62 0.43
N VAL A 77 -7.13 -5.07 1.46
CA VAL A 77 -5.73 -4.69 1.73
C VAL A 77 -4.81 -5.19 0.61
N LEU A 78 -4.94 -6.47 0.24
CA LEU A 78 -4.21 -7.04 -0.90
C LEU A 78 -4.46 -6.22 -2.18
N ILE A 79 -5.72 -6.00 -2.57
CA ILE A 79 -6.07 -5.21 -3.77
C ILE A 79 -5.55 -3.75 -3.71
N ALA A 80 -5.43 -3.16 -2.53
CA ALA A 80 -5.01 -1.77 -2.37
C ALA A 80 -3.49 -1.57 -2.39
N GLU A 81 -2.74 -2.49 -1.80
CA GLU A 81 -1.32 -2.33 -1.47
C GLU A 81 -0.41 -3.37 -2.16
N ASP A 82 -0.86 -4.62 -2.32
CA ASP A 82 -0.05 -5.74 -2.81
C ASP A 82 -0.92 -6.87 -3.40
N ASP A 83 -1.34 -6.69 -4.65
CA ASP A 83 -2.28 -7.59 -5.33
C ASP A 83 -1.66 -8.95 -5.70
N LYS A 84 -0.33 -9.07 -5.59
CA LYS A 84 0.48 -10.26 -5.89
C LYS A 84 1.18 -10.86 -4.67
N PHE A 85 0.82 -10.45 -3.45
CA PHE A 85 1.48 -10.82 -2.19
C PHE A 85 1.86 -12.30 -2.03
N TRP A 86 1.02 -13.22 -2.51
CA TRP A 86 1.20 -14.67 -2.42
C TRP A 86 2.09 -15.26 -3.54
N GLN A 87 2.39 -14.49 -4.58
CA GLN A 87 3.10 -14.91 -5.80
C GLN A 87 4.58 -14.48 -5.83
N HIS A 88 5.07 -13.75 -4.83
CA HIS A 88 6.45 -13.21 -4.77
C HIS A 88 7.07 -13.38 -3.39
N GLU A 89 8.39 -13.32 -3.29
CA GLU A 89 9.13 -13.37 -2.02
C GLU A 89 9.46 -11.96 -1.50
N GLY A 90 8.44 -11.11 -1.42
CA GLY A 90 8.52 -9.76 -0.85
C GLY A 90 8.87 -8.65 -1.84
N PHE A 91 9.02 -8.97 -3.13
CA PHE A 91 9.36 -8.01 -4.19
C PHE A 91 8.52 -8.30 -5.45
N ASP A 92 7.49 -7.49 -5.72
CA ASP A 92 6.84 -7.47 -7.04
C ASP A 92 7.72 -6.67 -8.01
N TYR A 93 8.64 -7.36 -8.68
CA TYR A 93 9.52 -6.77 -9.70
C TYR A 93 8.74 -6.09 -10.83
N GLN A 94 7.58 -6.62 -11.22
CA GLN A 94 6.73 -6.04 -12.26
C GLN A 94 6.06 -4.75 -11.76
N ALA A 95 5.69 -4.65 -10.49
CA ALA A 95 5.23 -3.38 -9.90
C ALA A 95 6.36 -2.35 -9.76
N ILE A 96 7.58 -2.77 -9.45
CA ILE A 96 8.76 -1.90 -9.38
C ILE A 96 9.06 -1.33 -10.78
N GLU A 97 9.11 -2.17 -11.81
CA GLU A 97 9.31 -1.77 -13.21
C GLU A 97 8.26 -0.74 -13.68
N ARG A 98 6.97 -1.10 -13.58
CA ARG A 98 5.84 -0.20 -13.93
C ARG A 98 5.83 1.09 -13.10
N ALA A 99 6.37 1.09 -11.88
CA ALA A 99 6.53 2.29 -11.08
C ALA A 99 7.71 3.17 -11.53
N ILE A 100 8.81 2.56 -12.02
CA ILE A 100 9.95 3.28 -12.61
C ILE A 100 9.51 3.96 -13.92
N GLU A 101 8.91 3.22 -14.85
CA GLU A 101 8.37 3.74 -16.12
C GLU A 101 7.46 4.95 -15.87
N LYS A 102 6.47 4.78 -14.98
CA LYS A 102 5.49 5.80 -14.65
C LYS A 102 6.09 7.05 -14.00
N ASN A 103 7.15 6.90 -13.20
CA ASN A 103 7.83 8.02 -12.56
C ASN A 103 8.73 8.79 -13.55
N ILE A 104 9.34 8.10 -14.52
CA ILE A 104 10.06 8.70 -15.64
C ILE A 104 9.08 9.51 -16.50
N LEU A 105 7.99 8.89 -16.97
CA LEU A 105 6.95 9.54 -17.79
C LEU A 105 6.30 10.74 -17.08
N ALA A 106 6.03 10.64 -15.77
CA ALA A 106 5.44 11.72 -14.99
C ALA A 106 6.44 12.83 -14.57
N LYS A 107 7.74 12.68 -14.88
CA LYS A 107 8.85 13.52 -14.41
C LYS A 107 8.83 13.78 -12.89
N LYS A 108 8.36 12.81 -12.11
CA LYS A 108 8.10 12.92 -10.67
C LYS A 108 8.46 11.61 -9.98
N PHE A 109 9.37 11.66 -9.01
CA PHE A 109 9.69 10.53 -8.14
C PHE A 109 8.56 10.24 -7.13
N LYS A 110 7.44 9.70 -7.61
CA LYS A 110 6.31 9.31 -6.75
C LYS A 110 6.42 7.83 -6.41
N MET A 111 7.12 7.53 -5.32
CA MET A 111 7.31 6.16 -4.83
C MET A 111 5.96 5.46 -4.63
N GLY A 112 5.84 4.29 -5.25
CA GLY A 112 4.74 3.33 -5.17
C GLY A 112 5.26 1.99 -5.69
N GLY A 113 4.57 0.88 -5.42
CA GLY A 113 5.12 -0.46 -5.68
C GLY A 113 6.09 -0.93 -4.59
N SER A 114 5.75 -0.72 -3.31
CA SER A 114 6.38 -1.41 -2.19
C SER A 114 5.38 -2.36 -1.57
N THR A 115 5.74 -3.65 -1.56
CA THR A 115 4.94 -4.80 -1.11
C THR A 115 4.52 -4.69 0.36
N ILE A 116 3.56 -5.51 0.78
CA ILE A 116 3.15 -5.62 2.19
C ILE A 116 4.35 -5.96 3.08
N SER A 117 5.24 -6.84 2.61
CA SER A 117 6.44 -7.27 3.34
C SER A 117 7.50 -6.16 3.45
N GLN A 118 7.70 -5.35 2.40
CA GLN A 118 8.54 -4.15 2.47
C GLN A 118 7.96 -3.10 3.42
N GLN A 119 6.64 -2.89 3.37
CA GLN A 119 5.96 -1.97 4.28
C GLN A 119 6.03 -2.46 5.73
N LEU A 120 5.94 -3.77 5.97
CA LEU A 120 6.11 -4.40 7.28
C LEU A 120 7.54 -4.24 7.80
N ALA A 121 8.55 -4.63 7.01
CA ALA A 121 9.98 -4.48 7.34
C ALA A 121 10.33 -3.04 7.75
N LYS A 122 9.80 -2.07 7.00
CA LYS A 122 9.89 -0.64 7.31
C LYS A 122 9.18 -0.32 8.64
N ASN A 123 7.89 -0.64 8.79
CA ASN A 123 7.09 -0.26 9.96
C ASN A 123 7.62 -0.86 11.28
N LEU A 124 8.13 -2.09 11.24
CA LEU A 124 8.69 -2.79 12.41
C LEU A 124 9.97 -2.14 12.92
N TYR A 125 10.93 -1.87 12.02
CA TYR A 125 12.34 -1.73 12.39
C TYR A 125 13.06 -0.50 11.82
N LEU A 126 12.40 0.34 11.01
CA LEU A 126 13.02 1.49 10.36
C LEU A 126 12.20 2.77 10.53
N SER A 127 12.85 3.85 10.97
CA SER A 127 12.20 5.16 11.06
C SER A 127 11.90 5.77 9.68
N PRO A 128 10.92 6.71 9.55
CA PRO A 128 10.52 7.33 8.28
C PRO A 128 11.56 8.29 7.63
N SER A 129 12.74 7.79 7.25
CA SER A 129 13.75 8.58 6.50
C SER A 129 13.68 8.34 4.99
N LYS A 130 14.04 9.37 4.20
CA LYS A 130 14.09 9.32 2.73
C LYS A 130 15.48 8.91 2.19
N ASN A 131 16.33 8.32 3.04
CA ASN A 131 17.70 7.96 2.68
C ASN A 131 17.75 6.62 1.90
N PRO A 132 18.45 6.52 0.75
CA PRO A 132 18.65 5.26 0.01
C PRO A 132 19.19 4.10 0.86
N ILE A 133 20.10 4.39 1.81
CA ILE A 133 20.67 3.38 2.75
C ILE A 133 19.55 2.73 3.58
N ARG A 134 18.48 3.47 3.91
CA ARG A 134 17.31 2.93 4.61
C ARG A 134 16.54 1.94 3.74
N LYS A 135 16.47 2.14 2.41
CA LYS A 135 15.82 1.18 1.48
C LYS A 135 16.67 -0.08 1.26
N ILE A 136 18.01 0.01 1.35
CA ILE A 136 18.89 -1.18 1.39
C ILE A 136 18.60 -2.01 2.65
N LYS A 137 18.56 -1.37 3.83
CA LYS A 137 18.20 -2.03 5.10
C LYS A 137 16.79 -2.62 5.06
N GLU A 138 15.84 -1.92 4.45
CA GLU A 138 14.47 -2.41 4.22
C GLU A 138 14.46 -3.67 3.36
N ALA A 139 15.27 -3.74 2.29
CA ALA A 139 15.36 -4.91 1.43
C ALA A 139 15.95 -6.13 2.17
N ILE A 140 17.03 -5.95 2.94
CA ILE A 140 17.62 -7.02 3.78
C ILE A 140 16.57 -7.55 4.78
N LEU A 141 15.85 -6.65 5.46
CA LEU A 141 14.80 -7.03 6.40
C LEU A 141 13.59 -7.70 5.73
N THR A 142 13.22 -7.26 4.53
CA THR A 142 12.12 -7.87 3.75
C THR A 142 12.45 -9.33 3.43
N TRP A 143 13.65 -9.58 2.88
CA TRP A 143 14.13 -10.93 2.59
C TRP A 143 14.20 -11.81 3.86
N ARG A 144 14.67 -11.25 4.99
CA ARG A 144 14.70 -11.98 6.27
C ARG A 144 13.28 -12.32 6.77
N LEU A 145 12.31 -11.42 6.66
CA LEU A 145 10.93 -11.70 7.06
C LEU A 145 10.29 -12.77 6.17
N GLU A 146 10.44 -12.68 4.85
CA GLU A 146 9.89 -13.67 3.89
C GLU A 146 10.53 -15.05 4.05
N LYS A 147 11.82 -15.12 4.37
CA LYS A 147 12.52 -16.39 4.61
C LYS A 147 12.17 -17.04 5.97
N THR A 148 11.66 -16.27 6.94
CA THR A 148 11.44 -16.74 8.32
C THR A 148 9.98 -16.86 8.71
N LEU A 149 9.07 -16.11 8.07
CA LEU A 149 7.66 -16.03 8.45
C LEU A 149 6.76 -16.49 7.31
N SER A 150 5.72 -17.26 7.65
CA SER A 150 4.70 -17.60 6.66
C SER A 150 3.97 -16.35 6.15
N LYS A 151 3.53 -16.37 4.88
CA LYS A 151 2.73 -15.29 4.28
C LYS A 151 1.52 -14.90 5.13
N ARG A 152 0.86 -15.88 5.74
CA ARG A 152 -0.24 -15.69 6.70
C ARG A 152 0.20 -14.84 7.89
N ARG A 153 1.36 -15.15 8.49
CA ARG A 153 1.92 -14.41 9.63
C ARG A 153 2.40 -13.01 9.25
N ILE A 154 3.06 -12.85 8.10
CA ILE A 154 3.44 -11.53 7.55
C ILE A 154 2.21 -10.62 7.40
N LEU A 155 1.11 -11.14 6.84
CA LEU A 155 -0.12 -10.37 6.67
C LEU A 155 -0.80 -10.04 8.00
N GLU A 156 -0.79 -10.96 8.97
CA GLU A 156 -1.28 -10.73 10.33
C GLU A 156 -0.51 -9.63 11.05
N LEU A 157 0.83 -9.69 11.03
CA LEU A 157 1.70 -8.65 11.58
C LEU A 157 1.40 -7.32 10.90
N TYR A 158 1.33 -7.28 9.56
CA TYR A 158 1.06 -6.06 8.79
C TYR A 158 -0.25 -5.38 9.21
N VAL A 159 -1.38 -6.08 9.24
CA VAL A 159 -2.67 -5.46 9.59
C VAL A 159 -2.74 -5.01 11.06
N ASN A 160 -1.88 -5.55 11.94
CA ASN A 160 -1.79 -5.18 13.35
C ASN A 160 -0.74 -4.09 13.67
N VAL A 161 0.30 -3.90 12.84
CA VAL A 161 1.29 -2.80 13.00
C VAL A 161 1.11 -1.64 12.02
N ALA A 162 0.17 -1.74 11.07
CA ALA A 162 -0.23 -0.62 10.23
C ALA A 162 -0.91 0.49 11.05
N GLU A 163 -0.61 1.74 10.70
CA GLU A 163 -1.32 2.93 11.16
C GLU A 163 -2.58 3.11 10.30
N TRP A 164 -3.75 3.20 10.94
CA TRP A 164 -5.04 3.38 10.29
C TRP A 164 -5.64 4.77 10.56
N GLY A 165 -4.96 5.59 11.37
CA GLY A 165 -5.29 6.97 11.69
C GLY A 165 -4.31 7.54 12.70
N ASP A 166 -4.45 8.82 13.05
CA ASP A 166 -3.59 9.51 14.02
C ASP A 166 -3.61 8.80 15.39
N GLY A 167 -2.52 8.09 15.71
CA GLY A 167 -2.37 7.26 16.90
C GLY A 167 -3.13 5.92 16.90
N ILE A 168 -3.88 5.60 15.84
CA ILE A 168 -4.70 4.39 15.74
C ILE A 168 -3.91 3.30 15.01
N PHE A 169 -3.38 2.34 15.77
CA PHE A 169 -2.57 1.26 15.23
C PHE A 169 -3.31 -0.09 15.29
N GLY A 170 -3.14 -0.88 14.25
CA GLY A 170 -3.73 -2.21 14.15
C GLY A 170 -5.22 -2.24 13.87
N ILE A 171 -5.63 -3.21 13.07
CA ILE A 171 -7.00 -3.32 12.58
C ILE A 171 -8.02 -3.57 13.70
N GLY A 172 -7.64 -4.29 14.75
CA GLY A 172 -8.50 -4.58 15.88
C GLY A 172 -9.02 -3.31 16.57
N GLN A 173 -8.25 -2.22 16.52
CA GLN A 173 -8.66 -0.91 17.03
C GLN A 173 -9.28 -0.01 15.95
N ALA A 174 -8.74 -0.01 14.73
CA ALA A 174 -9.31 0.75 13.62
C ALA A 174 -10.78 0.38 13.33
N ALA A 175 -11.13 -0.92 13.40
CA ALA A 175 -12.50 -1.39 13.23
C ALA A 175 -13.46 -0.86 14.32
N ARG A 176 -12.98 -0.76 15.57
CA ARG A 176 -13.73 -0.23 16.72
C ARG A 176 -13.88 1.27 16.62
N HIS A 177 -12.77 2.01 16.48
CA HIS A 177 -12.75 3.46 16.38
C HIS A 177 -13.63 3.97 15.22
N TYR A 178 -13.45 3.43 14.00
CA TYR A 178 -14.19 3.94 12.85
C TYR A 178 -15.61 3.40 12.73
N TYR A 179 -15.90 2.17 13.14
CA TYR A 179 -17.17 1.51 12.82
C TYR A 179 -17.90 0.86 14.00
N GLY A 180 -17.35 0.87 15.21
CA GLY A 180 -17.99 0.27 16.39
C GLY A 180 -18.07 -1.26 16.36
N VAL A 181 -17.29 -1.92 15.50
CA VAL A 181 -17.35 -3.38 15.28
C VAL A 181 -16.00 -4.06 15.51
N SER A 182 -16.00 -5.38 15.68
CA SER A 182 -14.78 -6.19 15.62
C SER A 182 -14.24 -6.27 14.18
N ALA A 183 -12.93 -6.52 14.03
CA ALA A 183 -12.30 -6.66 12.71
C ALA A 183 -12.95 -7.77 11.86
N ALA A 184 -13.39 -8.87 12.47
CA ALA A 184 -14.18 -9.94 11.85
C ALA A 184 -15.50 -9.47 11.23
N ARG A 185 -16.14 -8.42 11.78
CA ARG A 185 -17.46 -7.91 11.34
C ARG A 185 -17.37 -6.79 10.30
N LEU A 186 -16.17 -6.46 9.79
CA LEU A 186 -16.01 -5.45 8.73
C LEU A 186 -16.64 -5.92 7.41
N THR A 187 -17.63 -5.17 6.93
CA THR A 187 -18.26 -5.38 5.61
C THR A 187 -17.31 -4.99 4.47
N ALA A 188 -17.57 -5.52 3.26
CA ALA A 188 -16.82 -5.18 2.04
C ALA A 188 -16.65 -3.67 1.81
N ARG A 189 -17.66 -2.84 2.12
CA ARG A 189 -17.59 -1.37 1.94
C ARG A 189 -16.70 -0.70 2.98
N GLN A 190 -16.76 -1.15 4.24
CA GLN A 190 -15.90 -0.66 5.33
C GLN A 190 -14.44 -1.08 5.09
N ALA A 191 -14.21 -2.34 4.73
CA ALA A 191 -12.92 -2.90 4.33
C ALA A 191 -12.28 -2.09 3.18
N SER A 192 -13.03 -1.86 2.09
CA SER A 192 -12.56 -1.07 0.94
C SER A 192 -12.20 0.38 1.31
N ARG A 193 -12.85 0.95 2.33
CA ARG A 193 -12.59 2.32 2.81
C ARG A 193 -11.41 2.41 3.78
N LEU A 194 -11.17 1.38 4.59
CA LEU A 194 -9.95 1.24 5.39
C LEU A 194 -8.73 1.01 4.50
N ALA A 195 -8.80 0.08 3.54
CA ALA A 195 -7.69 -0.15 2.60
C ALA A 195 -7.42 1.05 1.69
N ALA A 196 -8.42 1.90 1.41
CA ALA A 196 -8.24 3.12 0.63
C ALA A 196 -7.41 4.21 1.33
N ILE A 197 -7.25 4.18 2.66
CA ILE A 197 -6.54 5.23 3.41
C ILE A 197 -5.10 4.88 3.79
N LEU A 198 -4.71 3.60 3.73
CA LEU A 198 -3.35 3.14 4.07
C LEU A 198 -2.19 3.95 3.44
N PRO A 199 -2.28 4.49 2.21
CA PRO A 199 -1.22 5.34 1.65
C PRO A 199 -0.99 6.69 2.38
N ASN A 200 -1.97 7.18 3.14
CA ASN A 200 -1.85 8.35 4.02
C ASN A 200 -2.99 8.39 5.07
N PRO A 201 -2.85 7.63 6.19
CA PRO A 201 -3.93 7.49 7.18
C PRO A 201 -4.17 8.76 8.01
N ILE A 202 -3.17 9.63 8.15
CA ILE A 202 -3.30 10.92 8.85
C ILE A 202 -4.16 11.91 8.05
N LEU A 203 -3.98 11.96 6.72
CA LEU A 203 -4.72 12.88 5.84
C LEU A 203 -6.15 12.40 5.53
N TYR A 204 -6.43 11.10 5.66
CA TYR A 204 -7.66 10.50 5.14
C TYR A 204 -8.40 9.64 6.18
N SER A 205 -9.55 10.14 6.65
CA SER A 205 -10.51 9.35 7.43
C SER A 205 -11.27 8.35 6.53
N PRO A 206 -11.47 7.09 6.95
CA PRO A 206 -12.26 6.10 6.22
C PRO A 206 -13.77 6.33 6.42
N LYS A 207 -14.18 7.26 7.29
CA LYS A 207 -15.53 7.84 7.36
C LYS A 207 -15.68 9.15 6.58
N GLY A 208 -14.58 9.80 6.19
CA GLY A 208 -14.58 11.11 5.56
C GLY A 208 -15.19 11.18 4.14
N SER A 209 -15.55 12.40 3.73
CA SER A 209 -16.16 12.72 2.43
C SER A 209 -15.14 12.89 1.29
N SER A 210 -13.84 12.79 1.57
CA SER A 210 -12.73 12.98 0.62
C SER A 210 -12.94 12.27 -0.73
N ARG A 211 -12.83 13.02 -1.84
CA ARG A 211 -12.95 12.48 -3.21
C ARG A 211 -11.94 11.37 -3.48
N TYR A 212 -10.72 11.47 -2.93
CA TYR A 212 -9.70 10.42 -3.02
C TYR A 212 -10.20 9.11 -2.40
N VAL A 213 -10.68 9.15 -1.15
CA VAL A 213 -11.18 7.97 -0.42
C VAL A 213 -12.40 7.38 -1.12
N ARG A 214 -13.36 8.21 -1.55
CA ARG A 214 -14.54 7.74 -2.31
C ARG A 214 -14.11 7.01 -3.59
N ASN A 215 -13.22 7.59 -4.39
CA ASN A 215 -12.81 6.99 -5.66
C ASN A 215 -11.96 5.71 -5.45
N ARG A 216 -10.93 5.74 -4.58
CA ARG A 216 -10.06 4.57 -4.32
C ARG A 216 -10.85 3.41 -3.70
N SER A 217 -11.74 3.68 -2.74
CA SER A 217 -12.56 2.62 -2.13
C SER A 217 -13.61 2.04 -3.10
N SER A 218 -14.20 2.85 -3.99
CA SER A 218 -15.09 2.32 -5.05
C SER A 218 -14.35 1.42 -6.04
N ILE A 219 -13.10 1.73 -6.38
CA ILE A 219 -12.25 0.88 -7.25
C ILE A 219 -11.93 -0.45 -6.53
N ILE A 220 -11.45 -0.40 -5.27
CA ILE A 220 -11.16 -1.60 -4.47
C ILE A 220 -12.42 -2.47 -4.36
N TYR A 221 -13.57 -1.88 -4.02
CA TYR A 221 -14.85 -2.58 -3.91
C TYR A 221 -15.32 -3.20 -5.24
N ALA A 222 -15.09 -2.54 -6.37
CA ALA A 222 -15.42 -3.07 -7.69
C ALA A 222 -14.55 -4.30 -8.05
N ILE A 223 -13.23 -4.25 -7.75
CA ILE A 223 -12.32 -5.39 -7.95
C ILE A 223 -12.69 -6.55 -7.01
N MET A 224 -13.00 -6.26 -5.73
CA MET A 224 -13.51 -7.25 -4.79
C MET A 224 -14.76 -7.96 -5.34
N ARG A 225 -15.75 -7.20 -5.84
CA ARG A 225 -16.96 -7.77 -6.46
C ARG A 225 -16.64 -8.60 -7.70
N LYS A 226 -15.82 -8.11 -8.63
CA LYS A 226 -15.46 -8.83 -9.87
C LYS A 226 -14.77 -10.17 -9.58
N ARG A 227 -13.96 -10.23 -8.50
CA ARG A 227 -13.26 -11.44 -8.05
C ARG A 227 -14.07 -12.27 -7.02
N GLY A 228 -15.38 -12.05 -6.87
CA GLY A 228 -16.24 -12.79 -5.94
C GLY A 228 -15.85 -12.70 -4.46
N VAL A 229 -16.46 -13.54 -3.61
CA VAL A 229 -16.03 -13.74 -2.21
C VAL A 229 -15.03 -14.89 -2.09
N VAL A 230 -15.08 -15.87 -3.00
CA VAL A 230 -14.15 -17.00 -3.05
C VAL A 230 -12.73 -16.53 -3.39
N VAL A 231 -11.75 -17.10 -2.70
CA VAL A 231 -10.34 -17.16 -3.09
C VAL A 231 -10.00 -18.65 -3.12
N PRO A 232 -9.71 -19.26 -4.30
CA PRO A 232 -9.43 -20.69 -4.38
C PRO A 232 -8.27 -21.13 -3.46
N ASP A 233 -7.14 -20.41 -3.50
CA ASP A 233 -5.94 -20.67 -2.67
C ASP A 233 -6.22 -20.69 -1.14
N TYR A 234 -7.25 -19.96 -0.69
CA TYR A 234 -7.47 -19.72 0.74
C TYR A 234 -8.04 -20.95 1.46
N ARG A 235 -8.57 -21.93 0.73
CA ARG A 235 -8.99 -23.21 1.33
C ARG A 235 -7.80 -24.10 1.67
N GLU A 236 -6.77 -24.11 0.83
CA GLU A 236 -5.57 -24.92 1.05
C GLU A 236 -4.71 -24.31 2.16
N VAL A 237 -4.44 -22.99 2.10
CA VAL A 237 -3.64 -22.28 3.12
C VAL A 237 -4.30 -22.27 4.51
N MET A 238 -5.64 -22.41 4.61
CA MET A 238 -6.35 -22.58 5.89
C MET A 238 -6.57 -24.05 6.30
N ALA A 239 -6.30 -25.02 5.41
CA ALA A 239 -6.35 -26.45 5.75
C ALA A 239 -4.99 -26.98 6.26
N LEU A 240 -3.89 -26.25 6.04
CA LEU A 240 -2.58 -26.57 6.59
C LEU A 240 -2.57 -26.37 8.12
N THR A 241 -2.58 -27.48 8.85
CA THR A 241 -2.33 -27.51 10.30
C THR A 241 -0.90 -27.07 10.64
N PRO A 242 -0.61 -26.56 11.86
CA PRO A 242 0.67 -25.94 12.18
C PRO A 242 1.89 -26.87 12.21
N ASP A 243 1.69 -28.18 12.10
CA ASP A 243 2.74 -29.20 12.27
C ASP A 243 2.72 -30.22 11.14
N THR A 244 3.71 -30.12 10.24
CA THR A 244 4.54 -31.23 9.74
C THR A 244 5.68 -30.63 8.92
N THR A 245 6.93 -30.88 9.31
CA THR A 245 8.09 -30.59 8.47
C THR A 245 8.20 -31.62 7.34
N ALA A 246 7.56 -31.35 6.20
CA ALA A 246 7.66 -32.16 4.99
C ALA A 246 8.41 -31.41 3.88
N VAL A 247 9.40 -32.07 3.28
CA VAL A 247 10.09 -31.57 2.08
C VAL A 247 9.12 -31.63 0.91
N VAL A 248 8.94 -30.52 0.19
CA VAL A 248 8.19 -30.49 -1.07
C VAL A 248 9.20 -30.44 -2.21
N ASP A 249 9.35 -31.58 -2.90
CA ASP A 249 10.24 -31.70 -4.06
C ASP A 249 9.68 -30.93 -5.27
N SER A 250 10.56 -30.57 -6.22
CA SER A 250 10.19 -29.62 -7.28
C SER A 250 9.25 -30.22 -8.34
N VAL A 251 7.95 -29.90 -8.28
CA VAL A 251 6.98 -30.24 -9.32
C VAL A 251 6.95 -29.18 -10.42
N VAL A 252 7.62 -29.47 -11.55
CA VAL A 252 7.52 -28.68 -12.78
C VAL A 252 6.22 -29.00 -13.51
N ILE A 253 5.25 -28.08 -13.48
CA ILE A 253 4.06 -28.17 -14.34
C ILE A 253 4.32 -27.41 -15.64
N GLY A 254 4.73 -28.15 -16.67
CA GLY A 254 4.77 -27.63 -18.03
C GLY A 254 3.36 -27.45 -18.60
N ILE A 255 3.12 -26.31 -19.27
CA ILE A 255 1.89 -26.10 -20.05
C ILE A 255 2.08 -26.76 -21.43
N PRO A 256 1.14 -27.60 -21.91
CA PRO A 256 1.24 -28.20 -23.24
C PRO A 256 1.10 -27.14 -24.36
N GLU A 257 1.94 -27.27 -25.38
CA GLU A 257 2.23 -26.24 -26.39
C GLU A 257 1.05 -25.91 -27.34
N ASN A 258 0.07 -26.82 -27.44
CA ASN A 258 -1.04 -26.77 -28.41
C ASN A 258 -2.19 -25.80 -28.06
N LEU A 259 -1.90 -24.64 -27.46
CA LEU A 259 -2.92 -23.64 -27.05
C LEU A 259 -2.65 -22.20 -27.56
N MET A 260 -1.67 -21.98 -28.44
CA MET A 260 -1.35 -20.65 -28.97
C MET A 260 -1.92 -20.32 -30.37
N ASP A 261 -2.36 -21.30 -31.16
CA ASP A 261 -2.42 -21.14 -32.64
C ASP A 261 -3.84 -21.08 -33.26
N GLN A 262 -4.80 -20.42 -32.59
CA GLN A 262 -6.16 -20.20 -33.13
C GLN A 262 -6.73 -18.80 -32.86
N SER A 263 -5.97 -17.74 -33.17
CA SER A 263 -6.49 -16.36 -33.15
C SER A 263 -5.97 -15.44 -34.27
N LEU A 264 -5.45 -16.00 -35.38
CA LEU A 264 -4.93 -15.25 -36.53
C LEU A 264 -5.34 -15.85 -37.90
N SER A 265 -6.52 -15.48 -38.42
CA SER A 265 -6.81 -15.29 -39.87
C SER A 265 -8.31 -15.09 -40.15
N SER A 266 -8.63 -14.57 -41.36
CA SER A 266 -9.94 -14.07 -41.84
C SER A 266 -10.37 -12.75 -41.17
N ASP A 267 -9.97 -11.55 -41.63
CA ASP A 267 -9.96 -10.91 -42.98
C ASP A 267 -11.28 -10.19 -43.34
N SER A 268 -11.31 -9.49 -44.46
CA SER A 268 -11.85 -8.12 -44.55
C SER A 268 -13.02 -7.92 -45.51
N THR A 269 -13.79 -6.86 -45.26
CA THR A 269 -14.64 -6.22 -46.28
C THR A 269 -14.56 -4.70 -46.13
N THR A 270 -14.23 -3.99 -47.22
CA THR A 270 -14.20 -2.52 -47.29
C THR A 270 -15.45 -1.98 -47.99
N GLY A 271 -15.91 -0.78 -47.59
CA GLY A 271 -17.14 -0.17 -48.14
C GLY A 271 -17.12 1.36 -48.05
N LYS A 272 -17.08 2.02 -49.21
CA LYS A 272 -16.93 3.47 -49.43
C LYS A 272 -17.91 4.36 -48.64
N VAL A 273 -17.43 5.55 -48.27
CA VAL A 273 -18.21 6.80 -48.20
C VAL A 273 -17.43 7.89 -48.94
N SER A 274 -18.11 8.84 -49.59
CA SER A 274 -17.55 9.84 -50.50
C SER A 274 -17.38 11.24 -49.90
N GLU A 275 -16.68 12.11 -50.63
CA GLU A 275 -16.40 13.52 -50.32
C GLU A 275 -17.58 14.48 -50.61
N GLY A 276 -17.44 15.74 -50.19
CA GLY A 276 -18.33 16.88 -50.44
C GLY A 276 -19.16 17.31 -49.21
N ASP A 277 -19.31 18.59 -48.88
CA ASP A 277 -18.66 19.81 -49.39
C ASP A 277 -18.89 21.00 -48.42
N GLY A 278 -18.34 22.20 -48.69
CA GLY A 278 -18.98 23.46 -48.22
C GLY A 278 -18.51 24.18 -46.93
N VAL A 279 -17.34 24.82 -47.00
CA VAL A 279 -16.97 26.19 -46.52
C VAL A 279 -17.89 26.98 -45.54
N GLN A 280 -17.30 27.38 -44.38
CA GLN A 280 -17.19 28.70 -43.70
C GLN A 280 -17.92 29.99 -44.22
N PRO A 281 -17.92 31.16 -43.49
CA PRO A 281 -17.70 31.43 -42.04
C PRO A 281 -18.63 32.51 -41.39
N ALA A 282 -18.50 32.64 -40.06
CA ALA A 282 -18.56 33.85 -39.19
C ALA A 282 -19.31 35.16 -39.53
N GLU A 283 -19.90 35.77 -38.49
CA GLU A 283 -19.90 37.24 -38.31
C GLU A 283 -19.78 37.67 -36.83
N LYS A 284 -19.62 38.97 -36.55
CA LYS A 284 -19.34 39.57 -35.23
C LYS A 284 -20.59 40.20 -34.59
N GLY A 285 -20.59 40.34 -33.27
CA GLY A 285 -21.48 41.24 -32.53
C GLY A 285 -20.78 41.76 -31.26
N GLU A 286 -20.61 43.07 -31.16
CA GLU A 286 -19.86 43.74 -30.09
C GLU A 286 -20.70 44.90 -29.54
N SER A 287 -20.89 44.96 -28.21
CA SER A 287 -21.44 46.14 -27.54
C SER A 287 -21.11 46.15 -26.04
N THR A 288 -20.79 47.34 -25.53
CA THR A 288 -20.87 47.73 -24.11
C THR A 288 -22.35 47.99 -23.72
N THR A 289 -22.77 48.45 -22.54
CA THR A 289 -22.13 48.92 -21.28
C THR A 289 -23.05 48.41 -20.11
N GLU A 290 -23.06 48.78 -18.82
CA GLU A 290 -22.45 49.83 -17.99
C GLU A 290 -22.40 49.40 -16.50
N VAL A 291 -21.91 50.26 -15.60
CA VAL A 291 -22.02 50.13 -14.13
C VAL A 291 -22.35 51.49 -13.51
N PRO A 292 -23.27 51.55 -12.54
CA PRO A 292 -23.22 52.55 -11.48
C PRO A 292 -23.11 51.92 -10.08
N ALA A 293 -22.63 52.72 -9.13
CA ALA A 293 -22.53 52.42 -7.70
C ALA A 293 -23.26 53.49 -6.88
N GLU A 294 -23.21 53.38 -5.53
CA GLU A 294 -23.84 54.30 -4.56
C GLU A 294 -25.39 54.30 -4.57
N SER A 295 -26.10 54.76 -3.53
CA SER A 295 -25.88 54.73 -2.07
C SER A 295 -27.26 54.93 -1.38
N GLY A 296 -27.42 54.67 -0.08
CA GLY A 296 -28.69 54.96 0.60
C GLY A 296 -28.87 54.34 1.99
N ASN A 297 -28.96 55.18 3.01
CA ASN A 297 -29.14 54.82 4.42
C ASN A 297 -30.58 55.12 4.90
N ASN A 298 -31.24 54.22 5.65
CA ASN A 298 -32.07 54.62 6.80
C ASN A 298 -32.64 53.48 7.67
N SER A 299 -32.21 53.45 8.94
CA SER A 299 -33.02 53.70 10.16
C SER A 299 -34.49 53.24 10.26
N THR A 300 -34.73 52.23 11.12
CA THR A 300 -35.77 52.14 12.22
C THR A 300 -37.28 52.35 11.88
N PRO A 301 -38.28 52.02 12.76
CA PRO A 301 -38.32 52.02 14.24
C PRO A 301 -37.91 50.72 14.95
#